data_AF-A0A7G8VI79-F1
#
_entry.id   AF-A0A7G8VI79-F1
#
_cell.length_a   1.000
_cell.length_b   1.000
_cell.length_c   1.000
_cell.angle_alpha   90.00
_cell.angle_beta   90.00
_cell.angle_gamma   90.00
#
_symmetry.space_group_name_H-M   'P 1'
#
loop_
_entity.id
_entity.type
_entity.pdbx_description
1 polymer ?
#
loop_
_entity_poly.entity_id
_entity_poly.type
_entity_poly.pdbx_seq_one_letter_code
_entity_poly.pdbx_strand_id
1 'polypeptide(L)'
;MATLYLSMTEKLSAHWKANNNAYPQKFVLTPAQRHEYDESCRMCGADPKTIGDPQHMGVLIEIAENTPGVMVAADGTEVTPQ
;
A
#
# COMPACT_ATOMS: atom_id res chain seq x y z
N MET A 1 -5.68 9.54 -14.59
CA MET A 1 -4.97 8.28 -14.31
C MET A 1 -4.72 8.26 -12.82
N ALA A 2 -5.41 7.40 -12.08
CA ALA A 2 -5.17 7.25 -10.65
C ALA A 2 -3.81 6.54 -10.47
N THR A 3 -2.90 7.14 -9.72
CA THR A 3 -1.63 6.50 -9.39
C THR A 3 -1.87 5.39 -8.38
N LEU A 4 -1.01 4.37 -8.37
CA LEU A 4 -1.11 3.27 -7.39
C LEU A 4 -1.10 3.80 -5.95
N TYR A 5 -0.33 4.86 -5.70
CA TYR A 5 -0.30 5.58 -4.45
C TYR A 5 -1.70 6.06 -4.00
N LEU A 6 -2.49 6.62 -4.91
CA LEU A 6 -3.85 7.08 -4.62
C LEU A 6 -4.76 5.89 -4.30
N SER A 7 -4.68 4.83 -5.09
CA SER A 7 -5.46 3.60 -4.89
C SER A 7 -5.17 2.95 -3.53
N MET A 8 -3.90 2.96 -3.09
CA MET A 8 -3.51 2.48 -1.76
C MET A 8 -4.07 3.36 -0.64
N THR A 9 -4.04 4.68 -0.82
CA THR A 9 -4.60 5.65 0.15
C THR A 9 -6.11 5.48 0.29
N GLU A 10 -6.83 5.27 -0.82
CA GLU A 10 -8.27 5.00 -0.81
C GLU A 10 -8.60 3.70 -0.08
N LYS A 11 -7.82 2.63 -0.31
CA LYS A 11 -7.96 1.36 0.41
C LYS A 11 -7.68 1.50 1.91
N LEU A 12 -6.64 2.25 2.27
CA LEU A 12 -6.33 2.54 3.67
C LEU A 12 -7.49 3.27 4.35
N SER A 13 -8.06 4.28 3.69
CA SER A 13 -9.22 5.02 4.19
C SER A 13 -10.45 4.13 4.32
N ALA A 14 -10.71 3.24 3.35
CA ALA A 14 -11.79 2.26 3.42
C ALA A 14 -11.58 1.28 4.59
N HIS A 15 -10.33 0.84 4.82
CA HIS A 15 -9.97 -0.01 5.94
C HIS A 15 -10.27 0.66 7.27
N TRP A 16 -9.82 1.89 7.45
CA TRP A 16 -10.08 2.67 8.65
C TRP A 16 -11.57 2.82 8.91
N LYS A 17 -12.35 3.10 7.87
CA LYS A 17 -13.82 3.19 7.98
C LYS A 17 -14.46 1.86 8.40
N ALA A 18 -13.96 0.73 7.92
CA ALA A 18 -14.48 -0.60 8.25
C ALA A 18 -13.96 -1.16 9.59
N ASN A 19 -12.76 -0.77 10.03
CA ASN A 19 -12.04 -1.34 11.16
C ASN A 19 -11.78 -0.31 12.28
N ASN A 20 -12.68 0.65 12.45
CA ASN A 20 -12.65 1.60 13.57
C ASN A 20 -11.35 2.43 13.66
N ASN A 21 -10.84 2.90 12.51
CA ASN A 21 -9.56 3.60 12.34
C ASN A 21 -8.32 2.80 12.76
N ALA A 22 -8.41 1.46 12.80
CA ALA A 22 -7.24 0.62 13.05
C ALA A 22 -6.28 0.66 11.86
N TYR A 23 -5.00 0.89 12.13
CA TYR A 23 -3.98 0.84 11.08
C TYR A 23 -3.75 -0.60 10.61
N PRO A 24 -3.75 -0.86 9.29
CA PRO A 24 -3.36 -2.16 8.77
C PRO A 24 -1.88 -2.43 9.10
N GLN A 25 -1.52 -3.70 9.25
CA GLN A 25 -0.15 -4.08 9.59
C GLN A 25 0.79 -3.87 8.41
N LYS A 26 0.37 -4.30 7.21
CA LYS A 26 1.16 -4.21 5.98
C LYS A 26 0.31 -4.25 4.72
N PHE A 27 0.79 -3.62 3.67
CA PHE A 27 0.40 -3.85 2.28
C PHE A 27 1.33 -4.88 1.68
N VAL A 28 0.79 -5.88 1.01
CA VAL A 28 1.56 -6.83 0.22
C VAL A 28 1.34 -6.47 -1.23
N LEU A 29 2.39 -6.14 -1.96
CA LEU A 29 2.35 -5.75 -3.37
C LEU A 29 3.16 -6.74 -4.21
N THR A 30 2.82 -6.86 -5.49
CA THR A 30 3.70 -7.53 -6.46
C THR A 30 4.93 -6.66 -6.78
N PRO A 31 6.03 -7.25 -7.27
CA PRO A 31 7.19 -6.47 -7.72
C PRO A 31 6.83 -5.44 -8.81
N ALA A 32 5.89 -5.76 -9.70
CA ALA A 32 5.39 -4.83 -10.71
C ALA A 32 4.65 -3.64 -10.08
N GLN A 33 3.76 -3.90 -9.10
CA GLN A 33 3.08 -2.85 -8.33
C GLN A 33 4.08 -2.02 -7.52
N ARG A 34 5.11 -2.63 -6.92
CA ARG A 34 6.14 -1.87 -6.20
C ARG A 34 6.87 -0.90 -7.13
N HIS A 35 7.16 -1.32 -8.37
CA HIS A 35 7.78 -0.43 -9.36
C HIS A 35 6.86 0.73 -9.75
N GLU A 36 5.57 0.46 -9.99
CA GLU A 36 4.57 1.49 -10.27
C GLU A 36 4.38 2.45 -9.09
N TYR A 37 4.46 1.94 -7.86
CA TYR A 37 4.42 2.74 -6.63
C TYR A 37 5.63 3.68 -6.54
N ASP A 38 6.84 3.17 -6.82
CA ASP A 38 8.08 3.96 -6.84
C ASP A 38 7.98 5.10 -7.87
N GLU A 39 7.53 4.80 -9.09
CA GLU A 39 7.26 5.81 -10.12
C GLU A 39 6.21 6.82 -9.67
N SER A 40 5.10 6.35 -9.09
CA SER A 40 4.04 7.22 -8.58
C SER A 40 4.56 8.16 -7.49
N CYS A 41 5.39 7.66 -6.58
CA CYS A 41 6.03 8.45 -5.54
C CYS A 41 6.97 9.51 -6.13
N ARG A 42 7.80 9.15 -7.12
CA ARG A 42 8.66 10.13 -7.82
C ARG A 42 7.84 11.22 -8.49
N MET A 43 6.75 10.85 -9.16
CA MET A 43 5.83 11.79 -9.82
C MET A 43 5.14 12.72 -8.82
N CYS A 44 4.85 12.24 -7.60
CA CYS A 44 4.32 13.04 -6.51
C CYS A 44 5.40 13.88 -5.76
N GLY A 45 6.66 13.84 -6.19
CA GLY A 45 7.76 14.60 -5.58
C GLY A 45 8.29 14.00 -4.28
N ALA A 46 8.06 12.71 -4.03
CA ALA A 46 8.68 12.01 -2.91
C ALA A 46 10.21 11.96 -3.09
N ASP A 47 10.94 12.19 -2.00
CA ASP A 47 12.41 12.14 -2.05
C ASP A 47 12.86 10.70 -2.30
N PRO A 48 13.78 10.44 -3.25
CA PRO A 48 14.24 9.09 -3.57
C PRO A 48 14.78 8.31 -2.36
N LYS A 49 15.25 8.99 -1.30
CA LYS A 49 15.65 8.33 -0.04
C LYS A 49 14.47 7.76 0.73
N THR A 50 13.28 8.34 0.58
CA THR A 50 12.03 7.85 1.18
C THR A 50 11.34 6.78 0.34
N ILE A 51 11.63 6.70 -0.96
CA ILE A 51 11.04 5.67 -1.84
C ILE A 51 11.67 4.27 -1.60
N GLY A 52 12.90 4.26 -1.07
CA GLY A 52 13.52 3.04 -0.56
C GLY A 52 12.87 2.49 0.72
N ASP A 53 12.12 3.33 1.44
CA ASP A 53 11.44 2.90 2.66
C ASP A 53 10.23 2.04 2.30
N PRO A 54 10.13 0.81 2.82
CA PRO A 54 9.01 -0.09 2.54
C PRO A 54 7.81 0.33 3.39
N GLN A 55 7.39 1.59 3.39
CA GLN A 55 6.22 2.06 4.13
C GLN A 55 5.38 3.05 3.30
N HIS A 56 4.07 2.85 3.32
CA HIS A 56 3.08 3.77 2.78
C HIS A 56 2.31 4.41 3.95
N MET A 57 2.52 5.72 4.18
CA MET A 57 1.87 6.45 5.29
C MET A 57 2.01 5.76 6.68
N GLY A 58 3.15 5.10 6.93
CA GLY A 58 3.41 4.36 8.18
C GLY A 58 2.93 2.91 8.20
N VAL A 59 2.37 2.40 7.09
CA VAL A 59 2.02 0.99 6.91
C VAL A 59 3.11 0.30 6.11
N LEU A 60 3.65 -0.82 6.60
CA LEU A 60 4.71 -1.56 5.92
C LEU A 60 4.26 -2.05 4.54
N ILE A 61 5.15 -2.05 3.55
CA ILE A 61 4.93 -2.56 2.20
C ILE A 61 5.84 -3.78 2.00
N GLU A 62 5.24 -4.95 1.99
CA GLU A 62 5.87 -6.22 1.68
C GLU A 62 5.74 -6.52 0.18
N ILE A 63 6.78 -7.10 -0.42
CA ILE A 63 6.76 -7.50 -1.82
C ILE A 63 6.60 -9.01 -1.88
N ALA A 64 5.57 -9.51 -2.57
CA ALA A 64 5.40 -10.93 -2.82
C ALA A 64 4.91 -11.18 -4.26
N GLU A 65 5.53 -12.15 -4.92
CA GLU A 65 5.34 -12.40 -6.36
C GLU A 65 4.01 -13.09 -6.69
N ASN A 66 3.34 -13.70 -5.70
CA ASN A 66 2.13 -14.53 -5.89
C ASN A 66 0.88 -13.96 -5.19
N THR A 67 0.81 -12.66 -4.96
CA THR A 67 -0.32 -12.01 -4.30
C THR A 67 -1.00 -11.02 -5.25
N PRO A 68 -2.33 -10.91 -5.22
CA PRO A 68 -3.06 -9.91 -6.00
C PRO A 68 -2.90 -8.47 -5.48
N GLY A 69 -2.05 -8.22 -4.49
CA GLY A 69 -1.92 -6.92 -3.86
C GLY A 69 -2.87 -6.77 -2.68
N VAL A 70 -2.62 -7.51 -1.59
CA VAL A 70 -3.52 -7.57 -0.42
C VAL A 70 -3.10 -6.59 0.67
N MET A 71 -4.06 -6.00 1.36
CA MET A 71 -3.80 -5.24 2.58
C MET A 71 -4.09 -6.12 3.78
N VAL A 72 -3.10 -6.34 4.64
CA VAL A 72 -3.26 -7.09 5.88
C VAL A 72 -3.76 -6.14 6.96
N ALA A 73 -5.00 -6.38 7.40
CA ALA A 73 -5.66 -5.66 8.48
C ALA A 73 -4.88 -5.74 9.80
N ALA A 74 -5.22 -4.86 10.74
CA ALA A 74 -4.68 -4.89 12.11
C ALA A 74 -4.86 -6.26 12.79
N ASP A 75 -5.98 -6.94 12.52
CA ASP A 75 -6.33 -8.24 13.09
C ASP A 75 -5.71 -9.43 12.33
N GLY A 76 -5.01 -9.19 11.22
CA GLY A 76 -4.44 -10.22 10.36
C GLY A 76 -5.33 -10.64 9.20
N THR A 77 -6.56 -10.12 9.09
CA THR A 77 -7.42 -10.35 7.92
C THR A 77 -6.79 -9.79 6.65
N GLU A 78 -6.60 -10.64 5.64
CA GLU A 78 -6.15 -10.24 4.32
C GLU A 78 -7.31 -9.66 3.51
N VAL A 79 -7.24 -8.37 3.21
CA VAL A 79 -8.22 -7.67 2.38
C VAL A 79 -7.69 -7.64 0.94
N THR A 80 -8.20 -8.57 0.12
CA THR A 80 -7.99 -8.55 -1.33
C THR A 80 -8.86 -7.45 -1.96
N PRO A 81 -8.32 -6.64 -2.88
CA PRO A 81 -9.15 -5.81 -3.74
C PRO A 81 -9.91 -6.73 -4.72
N GLN A 82 -11.20 -6.94 -4.51
CA GLN A 82 -12.09 -7.35 -5.59
C GLN A 82 -12.54 -6.13 -6.39
#